data_AF-A0A7X7ERA6-F1
#
_entry.id   AF-A0A7X7ERA6-F1
#
_cell.length_a   1.000
_cell.length_b   1.000
_cell.length_c   1.000
_cell.angle_alpha   90.00
_cell.angle_beta   90.00
_cell.angle_gamma   90.00
#
_symmetry.space_group_name_H-M   'P 1'
#
loop_
_entity.id
_entity.type
_entity.pdbx_description
1 polymer ?
#
loop_
_entity_poly.entity_id
_entity_poly.type
_entity_poly.pdbx_seq_one_letter_code
_entity_poly.pdbx_strand_id
1 'polypeptide(L)' 'MPACVDKEKCTGCESCVEACPAQAISMDDTGKAGVDESVCTECGICVDECPIEAINMKD' A
#
# COMPACT_ATOMS: atom_id res chain seq x y z
N MET A 1 11.20 5.94 -4.79
CA MET A 1 9.87 6.30 -5.32
C MET A 1 8.80 5.71 -4.41
N PRO A 2 7.68 6.41 -4.15
CA PRO A 2 6.64 5.92 -3.26
C PRO A 2 5.88 4.74 -3.88
N ALA A 3 5.32 3.89 -3.02
CA ALA A 3 4.46 2.79 -3.43
C ALA A 3 3.12 3.31 -3.97
N CYS A 4 2.54 2.60 -4.94
CA CYS A 4 1.20 2.85 -5.48
C CYS A 4 0.32 1.61 -5.39
N VAL A 5 -0.97 1.82 -5.13
CA VAL A 5 -1.96 0.76 -5.03
C VAL A 5 -2.83 0.74 -6.29
N ASP A 6 -2.90 -0.42 -6.94
CA ASP A 6 -3.90 -0.74 -7.95
C ASP A 6 -5.26 -0.98 -7.27
N LYS A 7 -6.16 -0.01 -7.43
CA LYS A 7 -7.47 -0.01 -6.78
C LYS A 7 -8.41 -1.07 -7.36
N GLU A 8 -8.20 -1.52 -8.59
CA GLU A 8 -9.02 -2.56 -9.21
C GLU A 8 -8.68 -3.94 -8.65
N LYS A 9 -7.39 -4.19 -8.41
CA LYS A 9 -6.93 -5.45 -7.78
C LYS A 9 -7.14 -5.48 -6.29
N CYS A 10 -6.86 -4.36 -5.59
CA CYS A 10 -6.88 -4.29 -4.13
C CYS A 10 -8.19 -4.86 -3.54
N THR A 11 -8.11 -5.82 -2.63
CA THR A 11 -9.28 -6.44 -1.99
C THR A 11 -9.64 -5.82 -0.64
N GLY A 12 -8.80 -4.92 -0.11
CA GLY A 12 -8.99 -4.32 1.20
C GLY A 12 -8.69 -5.26 2.37
N CYS A 13 -7.75 -6.20 2.21
CA CYS A 13 -7.34 -7.13 3.26
C CYS A 13 -6.46 -6.54 4.38
N GLU A 14 -6.08 -5.27 4.26
CA GLU A 14 -5.33 -4.50 5.27
C GLU A 14 -3.91 -5.01 5.61
N SER A 15 -3.42 -6.10 5.02
CA SER A 15 -2.06 -6.63 5.29
C SER A 15 -0.95 -5.59 5.09
N CYS A 16 -1.06 -4.76 4.06
CA CYS A 16 -0.12 -3.66 3.81
C CYS A 16 -0.18 -2.53 4.86
N VAL A 17 -1.34 -2.31 5.48
CA VAL A 17 -1.52 -1.32 6.57
C VAL A 17 -0.79 -1.80 7.82
N GLU A 18 -0.98 -3.06 8.19
CA GLU A 18 -0.32 -3.67 9.36
C GLU A 18 1.20 -3.77 9.17
N ALA A 19 1.65 -4.08 7.96
CA ALA A 19 3.06 -4.26 7.67
C ALA A 19 3.85 -2.94 7.51
N CYS A 20 3.18 -1.80 7.27
CA CYS A 20 3.88 -0.55 6.98
C CYS A 20 4.54 0.05 8.23
N PRO A 21 5.88 0.03 8.36
CA PRO A 21 6.55 0.54 9.57
C PRO A 21 6.43 2.07 9.70
N ALA A 22 6.28 2.76 8.56
CA ALA A 22 6.11 4.21 8.51
C ALA A 22 4.65 4.64 8.75
N GLN A 23 3.70 3.69 8.83
CA GLN A 23 2.26 3.98 8.91
C GLN A 23 1.78 4.90 7.77
N ALA A 24 2.37 4.75 6.58
CA ALA A 24 2.06 5.55 5.41
C ALA A 24 0.84 5.04 4.62
N ILE A 25 0.20 3.94 5.06
CA ILE A 25 -0.88 3.29 4.32
C ILE A 25 -2.15 3.32 5.16
N SER A 26 -3.26 3.73 4.54
CA SER A 26 -4.58 3.79 5.17
C SER A 26 -5.66 3.30 4.21
N MET A 27 -6.83 2.98 4.75
CA MET A 27 -7.99 2.57 3.96
C MET A 27 -8.85 3.78 3.61
N ASP A 28 -9.26 3.88 2.35
CA ASP A 28 -10.23 4.89 1.92
C ASP A 28 -11.69 4.43 2.14
N ASP A 29 -12.63 5.34 1.93
CA ASP A 29 -14.08 5.08 2.08
C ASP A 29 -14.62 4.01 1.11
N THR A 30 -13.85 3.62 0.10
CA THR A 30 -14.19 2.55 -0.85
C THR A 30 -13.64 1.18 -0.44
N GLY A 31 -12.97 1.11 0.72
CA GLY A 31 -12.36 -0.11 1.22
C GLY A 31 -11.08 -0.49 0.47
N LYS A 32 -10.37 0.49 -0.11
CA LYS A 32 -9.09 0.27 -0.80
C LYS A 32 -7.95 0.95 -0.07
N ALA A 33 -6.78 0.30 -0.08
CA ALA A 33 -5.58 0.88 0.51
C ALA A 33 -5.09 2.08 -0.31
N GLY A 34 -4.63 3.13 0.35
CA GLY A 34 -3.99 4.30 -0.24
C GLY A 34 -2.67 4.60 0.47
N VAL A 35 -1.69 5.13 -0.26
CA VAL A 35 -0.36 5.46 0.26
C VAL A 35 -0.24 6.97 0.36
N ASP A 36 0.16 7.46 1.54
CA ASP A 36 0.59 8.84 1.74
C ASP A 36 2.04 8.98 1.30
N GLU A 37 2.25 9.60 0.13
CA GLU A 37 3.56 9.82 -0.46
C GLU A 37 4.47 10.72 0.40
N SER A 38 3.90 11.54 1.28
CA SER A 38 4.68 12.42 2.17
C SER A 38 5.29 11.68 3.37
N VAL A 39 4.72 10.51 3.72
CA VAL A 39 5.17 9.67 4.84
C VAL A 39 5.93 8.43 4.35
N CYS A 40 5.64 7.97 3.13
CA CYS A 40 6.25 6.78 2.55
C CYS A 40 7.78 6.86 2.55
N THR A 41 8.43 5.87 3.17
CA THR A 41 9.90 5.76 3.24
C THR A 41 10.50 4.90 2.13
N GLU A 42 9.68 4.47 1.17
CA GLU A 42 10.13 3.74 -0.02
C GLU A 42 10.79 2.37 0.29
N CYS A 43 10.43 1.77 1.43
CA CYS A 43 11.04 0.54 1.93
C CYS A 43 10.61 -0.75 1.20
N GLY A 44 9.53 -0.72 0.42
CA GLY A 44 9.08 -1.87 -0.37
C GLY A 44 8.28 -2.94 0.38
N ILE A 45 8.24 -2.94 1.72
CA ILE A 45 7.57 -3.99 2.53
C ILE A 45 6.12 -4.23 2.10
N CYS A 46 5.36 -3.15 1.84
CA CYS A 46 3.96 -3.26 1.41
C CYS A 46 3.77 -3.98 0.05
N VAL A 47 4.79 -3.98 -0.81
CA VAL A 47 4.78 -4.71 -2.09
C VAL A 47 4.89 -6.20 -1.82
N ASP A 48 5.86 -6.60 -0.99
CA ASP A 48 6.12 -8.01 -0.64
C ASP A 48 4.94 -8.63 0.13
N GLU A 49 4.30 -7.85 1.00
CA GLU A 49 3.20 -8.31 1.85
C GLU A 49 1.84 -8.32 1.15
N CYS A 50 1.72 -7.77 -0.06
CA CYS A 50 0.43 -7.74 -0.76
C CYS A 50 0.16 -9.12 -1.40
N PRO A 51 -0.80 -9.93 -0.89
CA PRO A 51 -0.98 -11.32 -1.31
C PRO A 51 -1.53 -11.47 -2.74
N ILE A 52 -1.98 -10.37 -3.33
CA ILE A 52 -2.58 -10.29 -4.67
C ILE A 52 -1.82 -9.32 -5.58
N GLU A 53 -0.62 -8.89 -5.16
CA GLU A 53 0.27 -8.05 -5.97
C GLU A 53 -0.41 -6.76 -6.48
N ALA A 54 -1.26 -6.16 -5.64
CA ALA A 54 -1.95 -4.92 -5.93
C ALA A 54 -1.10 -3.67 -5.63
N ILE A 55 0.12 -3.82 -5.12
CA ILE A 55 0.99 -2.70 -4.74
C ILE A 55 2.29 -2.82 -5.54
N ASN A 56 2.73 -1.71 -6.13
CA ASN A 56 4.00 -1.62 -6.86
C ASN A 56 4.76 -0.37 -6.45
N MET A 57 6.08 -0.35 -6.66
CA MET A 57 6.87 0.87 -6.58
C MET A 57 6.66 1.65 -7.89
N LYS A 58 6.33 2.95 -7.83
CA LYS A 58 6.29 3.78 -9.05
C LYS A 58 7.69 3.88 -9.66
N ASP A 59 7.78 3.92 -10.99
CA ASP A 59 8.98 4.26 -11.77
C ASP A 59 9.17 5.79 -11.95
#